data_AF-A0AAN7J8D7-F1
#
_entry.id   AF-A0AAN7J8D7-F1
#
_cell.length_a   1.000
_cell.length_b   1.000
_cell.length_c   1.000
_cell.angle_alpha   90.00
_cell.angle_beta   90.00
_cell.angle_gamma   90.00
#
_symmetry.space_group_name_H-M   'P 1'
#
loop_
_entity.id
_entity.type
_entity.pdbx_description
1 polymer ?
#
loop_
_entity_poly.entity_id
_entity_poly.type
_entity_poly.pdbx_seq_one_letter_code
_entity_poly.pdbx_strand_id
1 'polypeptide(L)'
;MFKFLDFIARNFLVNLPLVGGKFTWFRDTENPSMSRIDRVLVSTNWDDHFLDVTQRPLPRVVSDQCPLLVEVGGMSRGKSSFKFEKMWLKVKGFLDRVQDWWNGYHFVGAS
;
A
#
# COMPACT_ATOMS: atom_id res chain seq x y z
N MET A 1 7.70 16.50 20.50
CA MET A 1 8.18 15.18 20.02
C MET A 1 8.42 14.19 21.17
N PHE A 2 9.17 14.57 22.22
CA PHE A 2 9.46 13.68 23.36
C PHE A 2 8.22 13.06 24.02
N LYS A 3 7.18 13.85 24.33
CA LYS A 3 5.93 13.33 24.92
C LYS A 3 5.25 12.22 24.10
N PHE A 4 5.35 12.28 22.77
CA PHE A 4 4.76 11.27 21.89
C PHE A 4 5.62 9.99 21.84
N LEU A 5 6.95 10.13 21.85
CA LEU A 5 7.85 8.98 21.97
C LEU A 5 7.71 8.31 23.34
N ASP A 6 7.56 9.09 24.41
CA ASP A 6 7.27 8.59 25.75
C ASP A 6 5.93 7.84 25.77
N PHE A 7 4.91 8.35 25.09
CA PHE A 7 3.63 7.65 24.97
C PHE A 7 3.79 6.29 24.28
N ILE A 8 4.53 6.23 23.16
CA ILE A 8 4.81 4.98 22.45
C ILE A 8 5.52 3.99 23.38
N ALA A 9 6.59 4.44 24.05
CA ALA A 9 7.38 3.61 24.95
C ALA A 9 6.58 3.11 26.16
N ARG A 10 5.80 3.98 26.82
CA ARG A 10 4.99 3.64 28.00
C ARG A 10 3.88 2.63 27.71
N ASN A 11 3.40 2.59 26.46
CA ASN A 11 2.34 1.69 26.04
C ASN A 11 2.88 0.46 25.28
N PHE A 12 4.20 0.26 25.25
CA PHE A 12 4.84 -0.86 24.54
C PHE A 12 4.38 -0.98 23.09
N LEU A 13 4.24 0.16 22.41
CA LEU A 13 3.85 0.20 21.01
C LEU A 13 5.09 0.19 20.12
N VAL A 14 4.98 -0.52 19.00
CA VAL A 14 5.98 -0.54 17.94
C VAL A 14 5.56 0.46 16.88
N ASN A 15 6.45 1.40 16.56
CA ASN A 15 6.29 2.30 15.43
C ASN A 15 6.87 1.63 14.18
N LEU A 16 5.99 1.16 13.28
CA LEU A 16 6.42 0.40 12.12
C LEU A 16 7.42 1.18 11.24
N PRO A 17 8.39 0.50 10.60
CA PRO A 17 9.30 1.16 9.68
C PRO A 17 8.54 1.68 8.46
N LEU A 18 8.83 2.92 8.04
CA LEU A 18 8.30 3.49 6.81
C LEU A 18 9.25 3.13 5.66
N VAL A 19 8.75 2.38 4.69
CA VAL A 19 9.50 1.90 3.52
C VAL A 19 8.96 2.59 2.27
N GLY A 20 9.82 2.82 1.27
CA GLY A 20 9.40 3.41 -0.01
C GLY A 20 9.09 4.91 0.03
N GLY A 21 9.41 5.60 1.12
CA GLY A 21 9.27 7.05 1.24
C GLY A 21 9.73 7.57 2.60
N LYS A 22 9.92 8.90 2.72
CA LYS A 22 10.37 9.55 3.97
C LYS A 22 9.28 10.37 4.66
N PHE A 23 8.25 10.79 3.92
CA PHE A 23 7.23 11.74 4.37
C PHE A 23 5.83 11.18 4.12
N THR A 24 4.88 11.64 4.91
CA THR A 24 3.46 11.28 4.80
C THR A 24 2.57 12.48 4.55
N TRP A 25 3.13 13.68 4.70
CA TRP A 25 2.46 14.94 4.44
C TRP A 25 3.37 15.86 3.64
N PHE A 26 2.77 16.55 2.69
CA PHE A 26 3.42 17.45 1.75
C PHE A 26 2.58 18.72 1.63
N ARG A 27 3.24 19.88 1.63
CA ARG A 27 2.63 21.15 1.28
C ARG A 27 3.25 21.64 -0.01
N ASP A 28 2.47 21.60 -1.07
CA ASP A 28 2.89 21.98 -2.41
C ASP A 28 2.67 23.50 -2.62
N THR A 29 3.55 24.31 -2.00
CA THR A 29 3.62 25.78 -2.13
C THR A 29 4.96 26.23 -2.73
N GLU A 30 5.13 27.54 -3.02
CA GLU A 30 6.39 28.11 -3.56
C GLU A 30 7.64 27.69 -2.76
N ASN A 31 7.50 27.57 -1.44
CA ASN A 31 8.48 26.92 -0.58
C ASN A 31 7.91 25.58 -0.09
N PRO A 32 8.20 24.45 -0.76
CA PRO A 32 7.59 23.17 -0.44
C PRO A 32 8.06 22.68 0.93
N SER A 33 7.12 22.13 1.71
CA SER A 33 7.40 21.60 3.04
C SER A 33 6.91 20.16 3.15
N MET A 34 7.66 19.30 3.83
CA MET A 34 7.35 17.88 3.94
C MET A 34 7.58 17.39 5.36
N SER A 35 6.70 16.53 5.86
CA SER A 35 6.84 15.97 7.20
C SER A 35 6.27 14.54 7.29
N ARG A 36 6.72 13.80 8.31
CA ARG A 36 6.16 12.48 8.66
C ARG A 36 5.36 12.62 9.95
N ILE A 37 4.08 12.95 9.78
CA ILE A 37 3.13 13.16 10.88
C ILE A 37 2.18 11.96 11.05
N ASP A 38 2.03 11.15 10.03
CA ASP A 38 1.19 9.94 10.05
C ASP A 38 2.09 8.72 10.32
N ARG A 39 1.66 7.86 11.25
CA ARG A 39 2.40 6.68 11.69
C ARG A 39 1.44 5.58 12.08
N VAL A 40 1.70 4.37 11.60
CA VAL A 40 1.07 3.15 12.11
C VAL A 40 1.82 2.68 13.36
N LEU A 41 1.08 2.55 14.46
CA LEU A 41 1.56 1.99 15.73
C LEU A 41 0.84 0.67 15.98
N VAL A 42 1.57 -0.37 16.35
CA VAL A 42 1.03 -1.70 16.63
C VAL A 42 1.50 -2.19 18.00
N SER A 43 0.81 -3.18 18.58
CA SER A 43 1.32 -3.85 19.77
C SER A 43 2.46 -4.79 19.41
N THR A 44 3.33 -5.09 20.38
CA THR A 44 4.41 -6.10 20.22
C THR A 44 3.86 -7.45 19.79
N ASN A 45 2.76 -7.92 20.39
CA ASN A 45 2.13 -9.19 20.01
C ASN A 45 1.70 -9.25 18.54
N TRP A 46 1.33 -8.11 17.95
CA TRP A 46 0.93 -8.06 16.55
C TRP A 46 2.15 -8.05 15.62
N ASP A 47 3.20 -7.31 15.98
CA ASP A 47 4.50 -7.30 15.29
C ASP A 47 5.15 -8.71 15.30
N ASP A 48 5.11 -9.39 16.44
CA ASP A 48 5.61 -10.77 16.60
C ASP A 48 4.81 -11.77 15.76
N HIS A 49 3.51 -11.53 15.55
CA HIS A 49 2.64 -12.41 14.77
C HIS A 49 2.81 -12.23 13.26
N PHE A 50 3.03 -10.99 12.82
CA PHE A 50 3.17 -10.64 11.41
C PHE A 50 4.61 -10.20 11.12
N LEU A 51 5.45 -11.20 10.81
CA LEU A 51 6.87 -10.96 10.49
C LEU A 51 7.02 -10.00 9.30
N ASP A 52 8.12 -9.23 9.29
CA ASP A 52 8.46 -8.28 8.24
C ASP A 52 7.33 -7.27 7.92
N VAL A 53 6.56 -6.88 8.93
CA VAL A 53 5.50 -5.89 8.75
C VAL A 53 6.07 -4.48 8.66
N THR A 54 5.63 -3.77 7.62
CA THR A 54 6.08 -2.42 7.29
C THR A 54 4.90 -1.53 6.97
N GLN A 55 5.13 -0.22 6.98
CA GLN A 55 4.19 0.76 6.41
C GLN A 55 4.82 1.42 5.19
N ARG A 56 4.03 1.67 4.16
CA ARG A 56 4.46 2.34 2.93
C ARG A 56 3.52 3.49 2.59
N PRO A 57 4.04 4.68 2.22
CA PRO A 57 3.17 5.74 1.72
C PRO A 57 2.71 5.39 0.30
N LEU A 58 1.41 5.55 0.05
CA LEU A 58 0.81 5.45 -1.26
C LEU A 58 0.87 6.81 -1.97
N PRO A 59 0.86 6.82 -3.32
CA PRO A 59 0.81 8.06 -4.09
C PRO A 59 -0.36 8.95 -3.65
N ARG A 60 -0.06 10.23 -3.42
CA ARG A 60 -1.08 11.26 -3.20
C ARG A 60 -1.72 11.62 -4.54
N VAL A 61 -3.05 11.72 -4.57
CA VAL A 61 -3.80 12.10 -5.79
C VAL A 61 -4.35 13.52 -5.67
N VAL A 62 -5.00 13.84 -4.55
CA VAL A 62 -5.66 15.15 -4.33
C VAL A 62 -5.45 15.73 -2.92
N SER A 63 -4.81 14.99 -2.02
CA SER A 63 -4.57 15.41 -0.63
C SER A 63 -3.09 15.68 -0.39
N ASP A 64 -2.82 16.64 0.48
CA ASP A 64 -1.50 16.88 1.08
C ASP A 64 -1.01 15.67 1.90
N GLN A 65 -1.91 14.76 2.29
CA GLN A 65 -1.60 13.52 3.00
C GLN A 65 -1.46 12.33 2.05
N CYS A 66 -0.43 11.52 2.28
CA CYS A 66 -0.24 10.22 1.67
C CYS A 66 -0.95 9.14 2.49
N PRO A 67 -1.87 8.36 1.90
CA PRO A 67 -2.41 7.18 2.56
C PRO A 67 -1.29 6.20 2.92
N LEU A 68 -1.39 5.55 4.08
CA LEU A 68 -0.42 4.54 4.51
C LEU A 68 -0.97 3.14 4.27
N LEU A 69 -0.21 2.33 3.52
CA LEU A 69 -0.46 0.91 3.36
C LEU A 69 0.36 0.15 4.40
N VAL A 70 -0.30 -0.69 5.20
CA VAL A 70 0.39 -1.69 6.04
C VAL A 70 0.59 -2.94 5.20
N GLU A 71 1.84 -3.37 5.08
CA GLU A 71 2.23 -4.52 4.29
C GLU A 71 3.00 -5.49 5.17
N VAL A 72 2.50 -6.73 5.22
CA VAL A 72 3.13 -7.83 5.96
C VAL A 72 3.99 -8.63 4.98
N GLY A 73 5.31 -8.62 5.19
CA GLY A 73 6.24 -9.51 4.50
C GLY A 73 6.14 -10.95 5.04
N GLY A 74 6.84 -11.90 4.44
CA GLY A 74 6.91 -13.28 4.99
C GLY A 74 5.71 -14.20 4.71
N MET A 75 4.52 -13.69 4.38
CA MET A 75 3.58 -14.49 3.59
C MET A 75 4.18 -14.58 2.19
N SER A 76 4.84 -15.69 1.88
CA SER A 76 5.08 -16.05 0.48
C SER A 76 3.73 -15.93 -0.20
N ARG A 77 3.52 -14.86 -0.98
CA ARG A 77 2.44 -14.83 -1.95
C ARG A 77 2.83 -15.92 -2.93
N GLY A 78 2.43 -17.15 -2.64
CA GLY A 78 2.43 -18.22 -3.62
C GLY A 78 1.77 -17.67 -4.87
N LYS A 79 2.15 -18.20 -6.06
CA LYS A 79 1.70 -17.68 -7.37
C LYS A 79 0.29 -17.11 -7.27
N SER A 80 0.17 -15.78 -7.39
CA SER A 80 -1.11 -15.11 -7.34
C SER A 80 -2.00 -15.75 -8.39
N SER A 81 -3.05 -16.45 -7.97
CA SER A 81 -4.00 -17.03 -8.91
C SER A 81 -4.78 -15.88 -9.54
N PHE A 82 -4.86 -15.84 -10.86
CA PHE A 82 -5.84 -14.98 -11.52
C PHE A 82 -7.24 -15.36 -11.02
N LYS A 83 -7.93 -14.41 -10.38
CA LYS A 83 -9.32 -14.56 -9.91
C LYS A 83 -10.16 -13.55 -10.66
N PHE A 84 -11.30 -13.98 -11.17
CA PHE A 84 -12.31 -13.11 -11.76
C PHE A 84 -13.68 -13.53 -11.28
N GLU A 85 -14.61 -12.58 -11.20
CA GLU A 85 -15.98 -12.87 -10.77
C GLU A 85 -16.72 -13.65 -11.87
N LYS A 86 -17.15 -14.87 -11.55
CA LYS A 86 -17.84 -15.76 -12.51
C LYS A 86 -19.11 -15.14 -13.10
N MET A 87 -19.71 -14.17 -12.39
CA MET A 87 -20.90 -13.46 -12.85
C MET A 87 -20.69 -12.75 -14.19
N TRP A 88 -19.47 -12.31 -14.51
CA TRP A 88 -19.18 -11.61 -15.75
C TRP A 88 -19.44 -12.47 -16.99
N LEU A 89 -19.26 -13.80 -16.89
CA LEU A 89 -19.59 -14.72 -17.98
C LEU A 89 -21.08 -14.75 -18.32
N LYS A 90 -21.95 -14.28 -17.42
CA LYS A 90 -23.39 -14.20 -17.65
C LYS A 90 -23.81 -12.89 -18.30
N VAL A 91 -22.93 -11.88 -18.34
CA VAL A 91 -23.23 -10.59 -18.98
C VAL A 91 -23.15 -10.76 -20.49
N LYS A 92 -24.26 -10.49 -21.19
CA LYS A 92 -24.35 -10.60 -22.65
C LYS A 92 -23.26 -9.73 -23.30
N GLY A 93 -22.46 -10.34 -24.19
CA GLY A 93 -21.38 -9.68 -24.91
C GLY A 93 -20.08 -9.49 -24.11
N PHE A 94 -19.97 -10.03 -22.89
CA PHE A 94 -18.73 -9.94 -22.12
C PHE A 94 -17.57 -10.67 -22.79
N LEU A 95 -17.80 -11.92 -23.24
CA LEU A 95 -16.76 -12.72 -23.91
C LEU A 95 -16.28 -12.07 -25.21
N ASP A 96 -17.20 -11.52 -26.01
CA ASP A 96 -16.87 -10.83 -27.25
C ASP A 96 -15.95 -9.62 -26.98
N ARG A 97 -16.26 -8.80 -25.97
CA ARG A 97 -15.39 -7.67 -25.58
C ARG A 97 -14.02 -8.12 -25.09
N VAL A 98 -13.94 -9.19 -24.32
CA VAL A 98 -12.65 -9.74 -23.86
C VAL A 98 -11.81 -10.18 -25.05
N GLN A 99 -12.43 -10.81 -26.05
CA GLN A 99 -11.77 -11.22 -27.29
C GLN A 99 -11.29 -10.00 -28.10
N ASP A 100 -12.11 -8.96 -28.22
CA ASP A 100 -11.74 -7.72 -28.91
C ASP A 100 -10.54 -7.04 -28.24
N TRP A 101 -10.54 -6.95 -26.90
CA TRP A 101 -9.40 -6.41 -26.17
C TRP A 101 -8.16 -7.26 -26.38
N TRP A 102 -8.28 -8.59 -26.23
CA TRP A 102 -7.14 -9.49 -26.37
C TRP A 102 -6.47 -9.38 -27.74
N ASN A 103 -7.27 -9.28 -28.81
CA ASN A 103 -6.77 -9.14 -30.17
C ASN A 103 -6.30 -7.71 -30.50
N GLY A 104 -6.80 -6.70 -29.77
CA GLY A 104 -6.38 -5.31 -29.90
C GLY A 104 -5.05 -4.99 -29.20
N TYR A 105 -4.57 -5.87 -28.32
CA TYR A 105 -3.29 -5.71 -27.64
C TYR A 105 -2.14 -6.25 -28.53
N HIS A 106 -1.39 -5.35 -29.15
CA HIS A 106 -0.12 -5.70 -29.78
C HIS A 106 1.02 -5.57 -28.77
N PHE A 107 1.49 -6.69 -28.22
CA PHE A 107 2.62 -6.72 -27.30
C PHE A 107 3.85 -7.32 -27.98
N VAL A 108 4.93 -6.55 -28.08
CA VAL A 108 6.25 -7.08 -28.42
C VAL A 108 6.95 -7.37 -27.11
N GLY A 109 7.32 -8.63 -26.89
CA GLY A 109 7.98 -9.07 -25.66
C GLY A 109 9.24 -8.26 -25.37
N ALA A 110 9.49 -7.97 -24.09
CA ALA A 110 10.81 -7.54 -23.65
C ALA A 110 11.75 -8.74 -23.77
N SER A 111 12.78 -8.60 -24.62
CA SER A 111 13.89 -9.54 -24.74
C SER A 111 14.79 -9.48 -23.51
#